data_AF-A0A4Y7UG50-F1
#
_entry.id   AF-A0A4Y7UG50-F1
#
_cell.length_a   1.000
_cell.length_b   1.000
_cell.length_c   1.000
_cell.angle_alpha   90.00
_cell.angle_beta   90.00
_cell.angle_gamma   90.00
#
_symmetry.space_group_name_H-M   'P 1'
#
loop_
_entity.id
_entity.type
_entity.pdbx_description
1 polymer ?
#
loop_
_entity_poly.entity_id
_entity_poly.type
_entity_poly.pdbx_seq_one_letter_code
_entity_poly.pdbx_strand_id
1 'polypeptide(L)'
;MTNDAKVSMYSRKAGYHFGWDWGPRFVTSGIWRPVSISTWNTIVIDDLFIKQLSIVANDAKIQAQLSIRSKVEGVKTLKIFIDGSSIPLVSKEVLVQKGNNHIQVTFDMKNIELWWPNGMGNHKMYKFKTVLSDKGSELAVREAQRGIRTIEVVQESGQKGQSFAFKVNGKMVFMKGANYIPQDNFIPRIKRTQYEHVIQTAVESNMNMLRVWGGGFYENDLFYDLCDENGILIWHDFMFAFSLYPPTEKFKQSIYQEAKENIIRLRNHPSIAMWCGNNEITQFMNQDYWGFKSKWRTPEDSLETVATYDHIFHEILPAAMKAYDDEKFYWSSSPNTTNYSHDFPTQHLAGDLHFWGVCGMVRSSSRVLMII
;
A
#
# COMPACT_ATOMS: atom_id res chain seq x y z
N MET A 1 -35.10 16.85 11.54
CA MET A 1 -34.01 17.18 10.60
C MET A 1 -32.80 17.56 11.44
N THR A 2 -32.00 16.58 11.87
CA THR A 2 -30.72 16.89 12.49
C THR A 2 -29.80 17.42 11.40
N ASN A 3 -29.23 18.59 11.65
CA ASN A 3 -28.29 19.26 10.78
C ASN A 3 -26.95 18.54 10.89
N ASP A 4 -26.90 17.27 10.46
CA ASP A 4 -25.69 16.45 10.49
C ASP A 4 -24.69 17.06 9.51
N ALA A 5 -23.76 17.85 10.03
CA ALA A 5 -22.65 18.36 9.24
C ALA A 5 -21.96 17.18 8.54
N LYS A 6 -21.87 17.22 7.22
CA LYS A 6 -21.18 16.22 6.40
C LYS A 6 -19.68 16.34 6.67
N VAL A 7 -19.16 15.65 7.68
CA VAL A 7 -17.77 15.83 8.17
C VAL A 7 -16.79 14.78 7.67
N SER A 8 -17.26 13.58 7.29
CA SER A 8 -16.40 12.46 6.89
C SER A 8 -15.56 12.80 5.67
N MET A 9 -16.18 13.36 4.63
CA MET A 9 -15.52 13.68 3.36
C MET A 9 -14.47 14.79 3.45
N TYR A 10 -14.58 15.69 4.43
CA TYR A 10 -13.62 16.79 4.64
C TYR A 10 -12.50 16.41 5.62
N SER A 11 -12.52 15.18 6.14
CA SER A 11 -11.55 14.71 7.13
C SER A 11 -10.71 13.58 6.56
N ARG A 12 -9.38 13.69 6.64
CA ARG A 12 -8.49 12.53 6.46
C ARG A 12 -8.50 11.68 7.73
N LYS A 13 -9.58 10.90 7.89
CA LYS A 13 -9.85 9.99 9.00
C LYS A 13 -10.51 8.73 8.45
N ALA A 14 -10.21 7.57 9.05
CA ALA A 14 -10.77 6.28 8.63
C ALA A 14 -12.29 6.35 8.44
N GLY A 15 -12.76 6.01 7.25
CA GLY A 15 -14.14 6.21 6.81
C GLY A 15 -15.15 5.46 7.67
N TYR A 16 -14.83 4.22 8.04
CA TYR A 16 -15.69 3.36 8.85
C TYR A 16 -16.02 3.92 10.25
N HIS A 17 -15.21 4.84 10.80
CA HIS A 17 -15.54 5.51 12.07
C HIS A 17 -16.86 6.29 12.01
N PHE A 18 -17.29 6.72 10.81
CA PHE A 18 -18.54 7.43 10.60
C PHE A 18 -19.75 6.50 10.43
N GLY A 19 -19.54 5.19 10.61
CA GLY A 19 -20.52 4.13 10.36
C GLY A 19 -20.35 3.54 8.96
N TRP A 20 -20.65 2.25 8.85
CA TRP A 20 -20.72 1.52 7.58
C TRP A 20 -21.90 0.54 7.62
N ASP A 21 -22.30 -0.05 6.51
CA ASP A 21 -23.41 -1.02 6.47
C ASP A 21 -23.17 -2.29 7.32
N TRP A 22 -21.92 -2.56 7.70
CA TRP A 22 -21.49 -3.63 8.61
C TRP A 22 -20.96 -3.15 9.96
N GLY A 23 -20.88 -1.84 10.21
CA GLY A 23 -20.15 -1.29 11.36
C GLY A 23 -20.87 -0.13 12.06
N PRO A 24 -20.82 -0.05 13.41
CA PRO A 24 -21.42 1.05 14.15
C PRO A 24 -20.72 2.39 13.88
N ARG A 25 -21.40 3.51 14.16
CA ARG A 25 -20.81 4.85 14.08
C ARG A 25 -20.10 5.21 15.40
N PHE A 26 -18.76 5.10 15.41
CA PHE A 26 -17.91 5.56 16.50
C PHE A 26 -16.82 6.52 16.01
N VAL A 27 -17.12 7.82 16.04
CA VAL A 27 -16.18 8.89 15.64
C VAL A 27 -15.22 9.17 16.80
N THR A 28 -14.33 8.22 17.08
CA THR A 28 -13.37 8.30 18.20
C THR A 28 -12.28 9.37 17.98
N SER A 29 -11.65 9.81 19.06
CA SER A 29 -10.51 10.73 19.07
C SER A 29 -9.48 10.26 20.11
N GLY A 30 -8.19 10.44 19.82
CA GLY A 30 -7.12 10.08 20.76
C GLY A 30 -5.78 9.86 20.08
N ILE A 31 -4.74 9.68 20.89
CA ILE A 31 -3.41 9.28 20.45
C ILE A 31 -3.46 7.77 20.17
N TRP A 32 -3.69 7.42 18.91
CA TRP A 32 -3.97 6.04 18.50
C TRP A 32 -2.73 5.23 18.08
N ARG A 33 -1.55 5.86 18.04
CA ARG A 33 -0.25 5.24 17.76
C ARG A 33 0.78 5.66 18.82
N PRO A 34 1.89 4.90 19.00
CA PRO A 34 2.91 5.22 19.99
C PRO A 34 3.50 6.63 19.83
N VAL A 35 3.86 7.24 20.96
CA VAL A 35 4.63 8.48 21.03
C VAL A 35 6.02 8.14 21.57
N SER A 36 7.07 8.60 20.89
CA SER A 36 8.45 8.33 21.26
C SER A 36 9.33 9.57 21.15
N ILE A 37 10.44 9.57 21.89
CA ILE A 37 11.49 10.59 21.79
C ILE A 37 12.72 9.89 21.20
N SER A 38 13.19 10.37 20.06
CA SER A 38 14.39 9.86 19.39
C SER A 38 15.49 10.92 19.42
N THR A 39 16.66 10.55 19.93
CA THR A 39 17.84 11.42 20.02
C THR A 39 18.97 10.87 19.17
N TRP A 40 19.68 11.74 18.47
CA TRP A 40 20.83 11.39 17.66
C TRP A 40 21.90 12.48 17.75
N ASN A 41 23.17 12.08 17.61
CA ASN A 41 24.31 12.95 17.82
C ASN A 41 24.66 13.72 16.55
N THR A 42 25.46 13.10 15.69
CA THR A 42 26.08 13.73 14.52
C THR A 42 25.40 13.37 13.21
N ILE A 43 25.00 12.11 13.04
CA ILE A 43 24.37 11.58 11.82
C ILE A 43 23.22 10.65 12.22
N VAL A 44 22.13 10.66 11.44
CA VAL A 44 21.03 9.70 11.53
C VAL A 44 20.59 9.26 10.13
N ILE A 45 20.29 7.97 9.98
CA ILE A 45 19.67 7.41 8.78
C ILE A 45 18.16 7.38 9.04
N ASP A 46 17.42 8.28 8.38
CA ASP A 46 15.97 8.42 8.56
C ASP A 46 15.20 7.31 7.85
N ASP A 47 15.68 6.90 6.68
CA ASP A 47 15.04 5.93 5.81
C ASP A 47 16.08 5.07 5.08
N LEU A 48 15.74 3.79 4.89
CA LEU A 48 16.51 2.81 4.13
C LEU A 48 15.53 2.03 3.23
N PHE A 49 15.56 2.29 1.93
CA PHE A 49 14.78 1.58 0.94
C PHE A 49 15.67 0.60 0.17
N ILE A 50 15.28 -0.68 0.18
CA ILE A 50 15.95 -1.73 -0.58
C ILE A 50 15.22 -1.92 -1.91
N LYS A 51 15.63 -1.13 -2.91
CA LYS A 51 15.02 -1.14 -4.24
C LYS A 51 15.57 -2.30 -5.07
N GLN A 52 14.67 -3.08 -5.66
CA GLN A 52 15.06 -4.11 -6.62
C GLN A 52 15.14 -3.51 -8.03
N LEU A 53 16.29 -3.62 -8.69
CA LEU A 53 16.47 -3.11 -10.06
C LEU A 53 16.20 -4.21 -11.10
N SER A 54 16.67 -5.42 -10.86
CA SER A 54 16.41 -6.57 -11.74
C SER A 54 16.65 -7.89 -11.01
N ILE A 55 16.01 -8.95 -11.52
CA ILE A 55 16.31 -10.34 -11.18
C ILE A 55 16.53 -11.08 -12.50
N VAL A 56 17.65 -11.79 -12.62
CA VAL A 56 17.96 -12.66 -13.76
C VAL A 56 18.38 -14.02 -13.21
N ALA A 57 17.64 -15.07 -13.57
CA ALA A 57 17.74 -16.38 -12.91
C ALA A 57 17.61 -16.24 -11.38
N ASN A 58 18.69 -16.48 -10.62
CA ASN A 58 18.74 -16.34 -9.16
C ASN A 58 19.74 -15.25 -8.72
N ASP A 59 20.05 -14.29 -9.59
CA ASP A 59 20.87 -13.14 -9.25
C ASP A 59 20.01 -11.89 -9.25
N ALA A 60 20.11 -11.07 -8.20
CA ALA A 60 19.42 -9.79 -8.12
C ALA A 60 20.39 -8.62 -8.10
N LYS A 61 20.04 -7.57 -8.83
CA LYS A 61 20.69 -6.26 -8.73
C LYS A 61 19.84 -5.38 -7.82
N ILE A 62 20.42 -4.96 -6.71
CA ILE A 62 19.74 -4.21 -5.65
C ILE A 62 20.37 -2.83 -5.52
N GLN A 63 19.55 -1.83 -5.19
CA GLN A 63 19.98 -0.50 -4.84
C GLN A 63 19.46 -0.13 -3.44
N ALA A 64 20.36 -0.01 -2.48
CA ALA A 64 20.04 0.60 -1.19
C ALA A 64 19.98 2.13 -1.36
N GLN A 65 18.83 2.72 -1.09
CA GLN A 65 18.62 4.16 -1.08
C GLN A 65 18.46 4.64 0.36
N LEU A 66 19.24 5.64 0.76
CA LEU A 66 19.29 6.14 2.11
C LEU A 66 18.95 7.63 2.16
N SER A 67 18.04 8.00 3.05
CA SER A 67 17.85 9.39 3.47
C SER A 67 18.60 9.63 4.77
N ILE A 68 19.55 10.56 4.77
CA ILE A 68 20.45 10.80 5.90
C ILE A 68 20.42 12.26 6.29
N ARG A 69 20.23 12.53 7.59
CA ARG A 69 20.44 13.85 8.19
C ARG A 69 21.78 13.88 8.90
N SER A 70 22.59 14.88 8.58
CA SER A 70 23.94 15.04 9.15
C SER A 70 24.20 16.46 9.64
N LYS A 71 24.86 16.59 10.79
CA LYS A 71 25.40 17.86 11.31
C LYS A 71 26.83 18.14 10.84
N VAL A 72 27.48 17.14 10.26
CA VAL A 72 28.89 17.16 9.83
C VAL A 72 29.01 16.80 8.36
N GLU A 73 30.14 17.12 7.77
CA GLU A 73 30.48 16.73 6.41
C GLU A 73 31.73 15.84 6.37
N GLY A 74 31.96 15.23 5.21
CA GLY A 74 33.16 14.47 4.92
C GLY A 74 32.87 13.07 4.41
N VAL A 75 33.94 12.39 4.00
CA VAL A 75 33.88 11.01 3.52
C VAL A 75 33.62 10.09 4.72
N LYS A 76 32.67 9.17 4.57
CA LYS A 76 32.28 8.15 5.55
C LYS A 76 32.31 6.79 4.88
N THR A 77 32.50 5.72 5.65
CA THR A 77 32.42 4.35 5.14
C THR A 77 31.03 3.79 5.39
N LEU A 78 30.30 3.50 4.32
CA LEU A 78 29.01 2.82 4.34
C LEU A 78 29.23 1.32 4.14
N LYS A 79 28.73 0.53 5.08
CA LYS A 79 28.76 -0.94 5.05
C LYS A 79 27.35 -1.51 5.07
N ILE A 80 27.08 -2.51 4.23
CA ILE A 80 25.80 -3.23 4.22
C ILE A 80 26.07 -4.69 4.57
N PHE A 81 25.40 -5.18 5.60
CA PHE A 81 25.43 -6.57 6.05
C PHE A 81 24.08 -7.23 5.77
N ILE A 82 24.10 -8.52 5.48
CA ILE A 82 22.89 -9.32 5.23
C ILE A 82 22.84 -10.47 6.25
N ASP A 83 21.65 -10.74 6.78
CA ASP A 83 21.31 -11.89 7.61
C ASP A 83 22.27 -12.12 8.81
N GLY A 84 22.76 -11.03 9.41
CA GLY A 84 23.65 -11.09 10.58
C GLY A 84 25.10 -11.51 10.28
N SER A 85 25.50 -11.56 9.01
CA SER A 85 26.90 -11.79 8.61
C SER A 85 27.85 -10.79 9.30
N SER A 86 29.01 -11.27 9.75
CA SER A 86 30.09 -10.42 10.27
C SER A 86 30.89 -9.73 9.16
N ILE A 87 30.79 -10.22 7.93
CA ILE A 87 31.46 -9.68 6.74
C ILE A 87 30.45 -8.83 5.97
N PRO A 88 30.77 -7.56 5.64
CA PRO A 88 29.88 -6.72 4.85
C PRO A 88 29.81 -7.23 3.42
N LEU A 89 28.60 -7.32 2.86
CA LEU A 89 28.41 -7.57 1.43
C LEU A 89 28.92 -6.39 0.59
N VAL A 90 28.75 -5.17 1.13
CA VAL A 90 29.17 -3.93 0.48
C VAL A 90 29.95 -3.08 1.47
N SER A 91 31.08 -2.54 1.02
CA SER A 91 31.82 -1.50 1.74
C SER A 91 32.24 -0.43 0.75
N LYS A 92 31.70 0.79 0.90
CA LYS A 92 32.01 1.93 0.00
C LYS A 92 32.25 3.20 0.80
N GLU A 93 33.12 4.04 0.27
CA GLU A 93 33.23 5.42 0.72
C GLU A 93 32.12 6.28 0.10
N VAL A 94 31.48 7.09 0.92
CA VAL A 94 30.39 7.98 0.52
C VAL A 94 30.64 9.37 1.08
N LEU A 95 30.41 10.39 0.26
CA LEU A 95 30.48 11.79 0.70
C LEU A 95 29.17 12.15 1.39
N VAL A 96 29.25 12.57 2.66
CA VAL A 96 28.12 13.12 3.40
C VAL A 96 28.31 14.62 3.55
N GLN A 97 27.27 15.40 3.26
CA GLN A 97 27.21 16.85 3.45
C GLN A 97 26.39 17.19 4.69
N LYS A 98 26.55 18.41 5.20
CA LYS A 98 25.69 18.94 6.27
C LYS A 98 24.25 19.12 5.74
N GLY A 99 23.26 18.71 6.53
CA GLY A 99 21.85 18.75 6.16
C GLY A 99 21.30 17.40 5.67
N ASN A 100 20.38 17.45 4.70
CA ASN A 100 19.75 16.28 4.12
C ASN A 100 20.60 15.71 2.98
N ASN A 101 20.79 14.40 2.98
CA ASN A 101 21.55 13.67 1.97
C ASN A 101 20.70 12.51 1.44
N HIS A 102 20.83 12.25 0.14
CA HIS A 102 20.28 11.06 -0.51
C HIS A 102 21.43 10.25 -1.10
N ILE A 103 21.69 9.07 -0.54
CA ILE A 103 22.80 8.21 -0.95
C ILE A 103 22.24 6.94 -1.57
N GLN A 104 22.78 6.55 -2.72
CA GLN A 104 22.40 5.33 -3.42
C GLN A 104 23.60 4.41 -3.59
N VAL A 105 23.45 3.16 -3.19
CA VAL A 105 24.49 2.14 -3.31
C VAL A 105 23.92 0.93 -4.02
N THR A 106 24.38 0.70 -5.25
CA THR A 106 24.03 -0.47 -6.04
C THR A 106 25.03 -1.61 -5.81
N PHE A 107 24.51 -2.82 -5.68
CA PHE A 107 25.26 -4.06 -5.49
C PHE A 107 24.50 -5.27 -6.05
N ASP A 108 25.22 -6.36 -6.28
CA ASP A 108 24.66 -7.62 -6.76
C ASP A 108 24.55 -8.62 -5.61
N MET A 109 23.44 -9.36 -5.58
CA MET A 109 23.24 -10.53 -4.73
C MET A 109 23.20 -11.77 -5.63
N LYS A 110 24.03 -12.77 -5.31
CA LYS A 110 24.17 -14.00 -6.09
C LYS A 110 23.44 -15.15 -5.41
N ASN A 111 22.87 -16.05 -6.20
CA ASN A 111 22.17 -17.25 -5.71
C ASN A 111 21.13 -16.95 -4.62
N ILE A 112 20.29 -15.95 -4.86
CA ILE A 112 19.24 -15.57 -3.93
C ILE A 112 18.15 -16.65 -3.87
N GLU A 113 17.48 -16.72 -2.72
CA GLU A 113 16.20 -17.37 -2.54
C GLU A 113 15.09 -16.33 -2.70
N LEU A 114 14.13 -16.62 -3.57
CA LEU A 114 13.01 -15.72 -3.83
C LEU A 114 11.97 -15.79 -2.70
N TRP A 115 11.26 -14.69 -2.50
CA TRP A 115 10.03 -14.66 -1.70
C TRP A 115 8.86 -15.14 -2.57
N TRP A 116 8.12 -16.13 -2.09
CA TRP A 116 6.94 -16.68 -2.75
C TRP A 116 5.67 -16.49 -1.90
N PRO A 117 4.50 -16.30 -2.56
CA PRO A 117 3.23 -16.29 -1.86
C PRO A 117 2.86 -17.69 -1.34
N ASN A 118 1.91 -17.73 -0.42
CA ASN A 118 1.43 -18.93 0.25
C ASN A 118 1.06 -20.02 -0.76
N GLY A 119 1.54 -21.25 -0.50
CA GLY A 119 1.35 -22.41 -1.36
C GLY A 119 2.27 -22.50 -2.58
N MET A 120 3.24 -21.59 -2.77
CA MET A 120 4.13 -21.58 -3.94
C MET A 120 5.62 -21.72 -3.65
N GLY A 121 6.04 -21.68 -2.38
CA GLY A 121 7.43 -21.82 -1.97
C GLY A 121 7.71 -21.11 -0.65
N ASN A 122 9.00 -20.92 -0.35
CA ASN A 122 9.44 -20.20 0.83
C ASN A 122 9.26 -18.68 0.63
N HIS A 123 8.90 -17.98 1.69
CA HIS A 123 8.82 -16.52 1.76
C HIS A 123 10.11 -15.95 2.38
N LYS A 124 11.26 -16.15 1.71
CA LYS A 124 12.57 -15.72 2.25
C LYS A 124 12.59 -14.19 2.44
N MET A 125 12.82 -13.79 3.68
CA MET A 125 13.11 -12.41 4.07
C MET A 125 14.60 -12.25 4.33
N TYR A 126 15.21 -11.26 3.68
CA TYR A 126 16.59 -10.84 3.95
C TYR A 126 16.60 -9.65 4.90
N LYS A 127 17.48 -9.69 5.90
CA LYS A 127 17.68 -8.59 6.85
C LYS A 127 18.90 -7.77 6.43
N PHE A 128 18.68 -6.54 6.00
CA PHE A 128 19.73 -5.60 5.61
C PHE A 128 20.06 -4.68 6.79
N LYS A 129 21.30 -4.74 7.26
CA LYS A 129 21.83 -3.80 8.25
C LYS A 129 22.81 -2.87 7.57
N THR A 130 22.48 -1.58 7.49
CA THR A 130 23.37 -0.55 6.96
C THR A 130 24.02 0.21 8.10
N VAL A 131 25.34 0.25 8.08
CA VAL A 131 26.18 0.94 9.07
C VAL A 131 26.96 2.04 8.38
N LEU A 132 26.84 3.26 8.86
CA LEU A 132 27.70 4.37 8.47
C LEU A 132 28.76 4.58 9.56
N SER A 133 30.03 4.58 9.17
CA SER A 133 31.17 4.67 10.08
C SER A 133 32.18 5.73 9.66
N ASP A 134 32.95 6.23 10.62
CA ASP A 134 34.04 7.18 10.42
C ASP A 134 35.24 6.78 11.26
N LYS A 135 36.42 6.64 10.64
CA LYS A 135 37.68 6.19 11.29
C LYS A 135 37.50 4.96 12.20
N GLY A 136 36.65 4.02 11.77
CA GLY A 136 36.36 2.78 12.50
C GLY A 136 35.27 2.87 13.57
N SER A 137 34.75 4.06 13.88
CA SER A 137 33.62 4.24 14.82
C SER A 137 32.28 4.24 14.09
N GLU A 138 31.28 3.51 14.59
CA GLU A 138 29.92 3.52 14.06
C GLU A 138 29.21 4.85 14.42
N LEU A 139 28.68 5.55 13.43
CA LEU A 139 27.97 6.83 13.60
C LEU A 139 26.46 6.66 13.54
N ALA A 140 25.97 5.81 12.64
CA ALA A 140 24.55 5.55 12.46
C ALA A 140 24.33 4.12 11.94
N VAL A 141 23.23 3.51 12.39
CA VAL A 141 22.80 2.18 11.97
C VAL A 141 21.32 2.24 11.61
N ARG A 142 20.95 1.57 10.51
CA ARG A 142 19.55 1.35 10.14
C ARG A 142 19.37 -0.04 9.59
N GLU A 143 18.26 -0.66 9.94
CA GLU A 143 17.87 -1.96 9.42
C GLU A 143 16.61 -1.85 8.56
N ALA A 144 16.54 -2.72 7.56
CA ALA A 144 15.37 -2.94 6.72
C ALA A 144 15.27 -4.42 6.40
N GLN A 145 14.05 -4.90 6.18
CA GLN A 145 13.81 -6.25 5.69
C GLN A 145 13.22 -6.20 4.28
N ARG A 146 13.57 -7.18 3.44
CA ARG A 146 13.06 -7.26 2.07
C ARG A 146 13.04 -8.71 1.61
N GLY A 147 11.89 -9.15 1.09
CA GLY A 147 11.79 -10.33 0.24
C GLY A 147 12.06 -9.95 -1.21
N ILE A 148 12.87 -10.76 -1.90
CA ILE A 148 13.26 -10.50 -3.30
C ILE A 148 12.33 -11.29 -4.22
N ARG A 149 11.59 -10.60 -5.09
CA ARG A 149 10.53 -11.17 -5.94
C ARG A 149 10.13 -10.20 -7.05
N THR A 150 9.56 -10.73 -8.13
CA THR A 150 8.85 -9.92 -9.12
C THR A 150 7.35 -10.12 -9.01
N ILE A 151 6.58 -9.05 -9.19
CA ILE A 151 5.13 -9.07 -9.31
C ILE A 151 4.77 -8.20 -10.51
N GLU A 152 3.96 -8.75 -11.41
CA GLU A 152 3.43 -8.08 -12.58
C GLU A 152 1.91 -8.26 -12.61
N VAL A 153 1.18 -7.16 -12.84
CA VAL A 153 -0.24 -7.18 -13.15
C VAL A 153 -0.39 -7.17 -14.66
N VAL A 154 -0.78 -8.31 -15.22
CA VAL A 154 -0.90 -8.58 -16.65
C VAL A 154 -2.27 -8.11 -17.14
N GLN A 155 -2.26 -7.24 -18.17
CA GLN A 155 -3.46 -6.65 -18.80
C GLN A 155 -3.44 -6.83 -20.33
N GLU A 156 -3.48 -8.09 -20.76
CA GLU A 156 -3.45 -8.48 -22.16
C GLU A 156 -4.86 -8.61 -22.74
N SER A 157 -5.09 -8.01 -23.91
CA SER A 157 -6.34 -8.15 -24.65
C SER A 157 -6.39 -9.50 -25.39
N GLY A 158 -7.54 -10.16 -25.36
CA GLY A 158 -7.81 -11.41 -26.06
C GLY A 158 -9.28 -11.57 -26.43
N GLN A 159 -9.66 -12.77 -26.88
CA GLN A 159 -11.02 -13.05 -27.36
C GLN A 159 -12.10 -12.88 -26.28
N LYS A 160 -11.73 -12.99 -25.00
CA LYS A 160 -12.64 -12.84 -23.84
C LYS A 160 -12.54 -11.45 -23.18
N GLY A 161 -11.92 -10.48 -23.86
CA GLY A 161 -11.64 -9.14 -23.34
C GLY A 161 -10.22 -8.99 -22.79
N GLN A 162 -10.01 -8.11 -21.81
CA GLN A 162 -8.69 -7.80 -21.24
C GLN A 162 -8.47 -8.54 -19.92
N SER A 163 -7.31 -9.18 -19.76
CA SER A 163 -6.97 -9.84 -18.51
C SER A 163 -6.71 -8.84 -17.37
N PHE A 164 -6.93 -9.30 -16.14
CA PHE A 164 -6.42 -8.66 -14.93
C PHE A 164 -5.87 -9.77 -14.06
N ALA A 165 -4.64 -10.16 -14.33
CA ALA A 165 -4.04 -11.36 -13.76
C ALA A 165 -2.67 -11.03 -13.14
N PHE A 166 -2.23 -11.86 -12.21
CA PHE A 166 -0.96 -11.65 -11.53
C PHE A 166 0.06 -12.68 -11.98
N LYS A 167 1.27 -12.20 -12.25
CA LYS A 167 2.45 -13.04 -12.44
C LYS A 167 3.43 -12.76 -11.31
N VAL A 168 3.79 -13.80 -10.56
CA VAL A 168 4.76 -13.71 -9.45
C VAL A 168 5.96 -14.56 -9.80
N ASN A 169 7.16 -13.96 -9.77
CA ASN A 169 8.42 -14.62 -10.15
C ASN A 169 8.33 -15.35 -11.50
N GLY A 170 7.67 -14.71 -12.47
CA GLY A 170 7.49 -15.26 -13.83
C GLY A 170 6.33 -16.25 -14.00
N LYS A 171 5.65 -16.68 -12.92
CA LYS A 171 4.55 -17.65 -12.98
C LYS A 171 3.19 -16.99 -12.80
N MET A 172 2.21 -17.36 -13.62
CA MET A 172 0.82 -16.92 -13.43
C MET A 172 0.26 -17.47 -12.12
N VAL A 173 -0.39 -16.62 -11.34
CA VAL A 173 -0.96 -16.96 -10.04
C VAL A 173 -2.40 -16.52 -9.99
N PHE A 174 -3.30 -17.46 -9.70
CA PHE A 174 -4.69 -17.15 -9.40
C PHE A 174 -4.80 -16.61 -7.96
N MET A 175 -5.37 -15.41 -7.81
CA MET A 175 -5.53 -14.79 -6.50
C MET A 175 -6.74 -15.37 -5.77
N LYS A 176 -6.50 -15.92 -4.59
CA LYS A 176 -7.48 -16.51 -3.68
C LYS A 176 -7.42 -15.75 -2.38
N GLY A 177 -8.52 -15.15 -1.97
CA GLY A 177 -8.47 -14.18 -0.89
C GLY A 177 -9.82 -13.63 -0.49
N ALA A 178 -9.76 -12.61 0.35
CA ALA A 178 -10.90 -11.86 0.85
C ALA A 178 -10.54 -10.37 1.01
N ASN A 179 -11.57 -9.54 1.24
CA ASN A 179 -11.39 -8.14 1.61
C ASN A 179 -11.17 -8.05 3.13
N TYR A 180 -10.08 -7.40 3.54
CA TYR A 180 -9.75 -7.12 4.93
C TYR A 180 -10.25 -5.73 5.33
N ILE A 181 -10.98 -5.68 6.44
CA ILE A 181 -11.47 -4.47 7.11
C ILE A 181 -10.88 -4.38 8.53
N PRO A 182 -10.93 -3.21 9.18
CA PRO A 182 -10.52 -3.06 10.59
C PRO A 182 -11.15 -4.11 11.52
N GLN A 183 -10.32 -4.75 12.34
CA GLN A 183 -10.76 -5.80 13.27
C GLN A 183 -11.57 -5.26 14.48
N ASP A 184 -11.49 -3.97 14.76
CA ASP A 184 -12.17 -3.31 15.89
C ASP A 184 -12.45 -1.84 15.53
N ASN A 185 -13.49 -1.26 16.13
CA ASN A 185 -13.77 0.19 16.07
C ASN A 185 -12.79 1.01 16.92
N PHE A 186 -12.15 0.38 17.90
CA PHE A 186 -11.16 0.97 18.80
C PHE A 186 -9.77 0.42 18.49
N ILE A 187 -9.19 0.90 17.38
CA ILE A 187 -7.93 0.43 16.79
C ILE A 187 -6.82 0.10 17.81
N PRO A 188 -6.53 0.93 18.84
CA PRO A 188 -5.43 0.65 19.78
C PRO A 188 -5.63 -0.60 20.66
N ARG A 189 -6.83 -1.19 20.68
CA ARG A 189 -7.14 -2.39 21.48
C ARG A 189 -6.78 -3.69 20.77
N ILE A 190 -6.54 -3.64 19.46
CA ILE A 190 -6.25 -4.84 18.67
C ILE A 190 -4.90 -5.39 19.10
N LYS A 191 -4.91 -6.62 19.61
CA LYS A 191 -3.71 -7.30 20.12
C LYS A 191 -2.99 -8.02 18.99
N ARG A 192 -1.69 -8.25 19.18
CA ARG A 192 -0.85 -9.10 18.29
C ARG A 192 -1.52 -10.45 17.99
N THR A 193 -2.07 -11.12 18.99
CA THR A 193 -2.73 -12.43 18.82
C THR A 193 -3.95 -12.38 17.91
N GLN A 194 -4.62 -11.23 17.79
CA GLN A 194 -5.76 -11.07 16.87
C GLN A 194 -5.27 -10.91 15.43
N TYR A 195 -4.21 -10.13 15.22
CA TYR A 195 -3.53 -10.07 13.91
C TYR A 195 -3.01 -11.44 13.47
N GLU A 196 -2.29 -12.15 14.36
CA GLU A 196 -1.79 -13.49 14.09
C GLU A 196 -2.94 -14.45 13.74
N HIS A 197 -4.04 -14.42 14.48
CA HIS A 197 -5.20 -15.26 14.21
C HIS A 197 -5.82 -14.99 12.83
N VAL A 198 -6.01 -13.72 12.43
CA VAL A 198 -6.58 -13.38 11.12
C VAL A 198 -5.68 -13.83 9.98
N ILE A 199 -4.38 -13.55 10.07
CA ILE A 199 -3.43 -13.95 9.02
C ILE A 199 -3.32 -15.47 8.95
N GLN A 200 -3.22 -16.16 10.08
CA GLN A 200 -3.16 -17.61 10.12
C GLN A 200 -4.43 -18.25 9.57
N THR A 201 -5.61 -17.68 9.84
CA THR A 201 -6.88 -18.15 9.26
C THR A 201 -6.86 -18.02 7.73
N ALA A 202 -6.30 -16.94 7.18
CA ALA A 202 -6.14 -16.78 5.74
C ALA A 202 -5.19 -17.85 5.15
N VAL A 203 -4.07 -18.11 5.82
CA VAL A 203 -3.10 -19.16 5.44
C VAL A 203 -3.75 -20.54 5.42
N GLU A 204 -4.43 -20.92 6.51
CA GLU A 204 -5.12 -22.21 6.67
C GLU A 204 -6.29 -22.36 5.68
N SER A 205 -6.90 -21.24 5.28
CA SER A 205 -7.91 -21.20 4.22
C SER A 205 -7.32 -21.24 2.81
N ASN A 206 -6.01 -21.49 2.66
CA ASN A 206 -5.28 -21.52 1.40
C ASN A 206 -5.37 -20.22 0.58
N MET A 207 -5.57 -19.08 1.26
CA MET A 207 -5.51 -17.76 0.63
C MET A 207 -4.06 -17.40 0.33
N ASN A 208 -3.87 -16.60 -0.71
CA ASN A 208 -2.58 -16.04 -1.10
C ASN A 208 -2.62 -14.52 -1.28
N MET A 209 -3.78 -13.89 -1.10
CA MET A 209 -3.93 -12.43 -1.15
C MET A 209 -5.03 -11.95 -0.19
N LEU A 210 -4.83 -10.78 0.41
CA LEU A 210 -5.87 -10.00 1.08
C LEU A 210 -5.94 -8.61 0.45
N ARG A 211 -7.15 -8.05 0.32
CA ARG A 211 -7.34 -6.64 -0.07
C ARG A 211 -7.56 -5.77 1.16
N VAL A 212 -6.62 -4.88 1.49
CA VAL A 212 -6.82 -3.87 2.54
C VAL A 212 -7.73 -2.79 1.98
N TRP A 213 -8.99 -2.80 2.40
CA TRP A 213 -10.05 -1.97 1.80
C TRP A 213 -10.00 -0.50 2.23
N GLY A 214 -10.25 0.41 1.28
CA GLY A 214 -9.97 1.86 1.40
C GLY A 214 -10.83 2.67 2.38
N GLY A 215 -11.89 2.16 2.98
CA GLY A 215 -12.59 2.90 4.04
C GLY A 215 -12.10 2.57 5.46
N GLY A 216 -11.08 1.71 5.58
CA GLY A 216 -10.36 1.42 6.81
C GLY A 216 -9.27 2.45 7.10
N PHE A 217 -8.10 1.95 7.50
CA PHE A 217 -6.89 2.74 7.74
C PHE A 217 -5.67 1.95 7.26
N TYR A 218 -4.55 2.63 7.00
CA TYR A 218 -3.27 1.94 6.78
C TYR A 218 -2.89 1.20 8.05
N GLU A 219 -2.86 -0.13 7.97
CA GLU A 219 -2.61 -0.98 9.13
C GLU A 219 -1.28 -0.69 9.86
N ASN A 220 -1.15 -1.28 11.06
CA ASN A 220 0.11 -1.28 11.80
C ASN A 220 1.20 -2.09 11.06
N ASP A 221 2.47 -1.85 11.39
CA ASP A 221 3.59 -2.54 10.74
C ASP A 221 3.52 -4.06 10.93
N LEU A 222 3.04 -4.51 12.11
CA LEU A 222 2.85 -5.91 12.44
C LEU A 222 1.96 -6.68 11.43
N PHE A 223 0.90 -6.07 10.93
CA PHE A 223 0.04 -6.70 9.92
C PHE A 223 0.83 -7.04 8.65
N TYR A 224 1.65 -6.11 8.15
CA TYR A 224 2.46 -6.32 6.96
C TYR A 224 3.61 -7.30 7.22
N ASP A 225 4.25 -7.23 8.39
CA ASP A 225 5.27 -8.19 8.82
C ASP A 225 4.70 -9.62 8.81
N LEU A 226 3.50 -9.82 9.39
CA LEU A 226 2.84 -11.13 9.39
C LEU A 226 2.47 -11.58 7.97
N CYS A 227 1.99 -10.69 7.11
CA CYS A 227 1.73 -11.01 5.71
C CYS A 227 3.01 -11.40 4.95
N ASP A 228 4.13 -10.71 5.20
CA ASP A 228 5.43 -11.03 4.62
C ASP A 228 5.92 -12.41 5.08
N GLU A 229 5.83 -12.68 6.38
CA GLU A 229 6.25 -13.95 7.01
C GLU A 229 5.38 -15.13 6.62
N ASN A 230 4.13 -14.91 6.21
CA ASN A 230 3.18 -15.97 5.85
C ASN A 230 2.89 -16.07 4.35
N GLY A 231 3.54 -15.27 3.52
CA GLY A 231 3.34 -15.29 2.06
C GLY A 231 1.98 -14.77 1.62
N ILE A 232 1.31 -13.90 2.38
CA ILE A 232 0.01 -13.33 2.00
C ILE A 232 0.26 -12.02 1.24
N LEU A 233 -0.07 -12.01 -0.06
CA LEU A 233 0.00 -10.79 -0.86
C LEU A 233 -1.05 -9.77 -0.41
N ILE A 234 -0.78 -8.49 -0.66
CA ILE A 234 -1.66 -7.39 -0.31
C ILE A 234 -1.99 -6.58 -1.56
N TRP A 235 -3.28 -6.50 -1.86
CA TRP A 235 -3.85 -5.40 -2.64
C TRP A 235 -4.13 -4.26 -1.67
N HIS A 236 -3.43 -3.14 -1.81
CA HIS A 236 -3.52 -2.04 -0.85
C HIS A 236 -4.29 -0.84 -1.40
N ASP A 237 -5.50 -0.59 -0.92
CA ASP A 237 -6.19 0.66 -1.25
C ASP A 237 -5.56 1.83 -0.49
N PHE A 238 -5.40 2.99 -1.12
CA PHE A 238 -5.35 4.25 -0.39
C PHE A 238 -6.68 4.46 0.34
N MET A 239 -6.67 5.20 1.45
CA MET A 239 -7.82 5.26 2.35
C MET A 239 -8.93 6.20 1.84
N PHE A 240 -9.55 5.79 0.74
CA PHE A 240 -10.69 6.42 0.07
C PHE A 240 -11.73 5.36 -0.28
N ALA A 241 -12.98 5.56 0.14
CA ALA A 241 -14.10 4.71 -0.26
C ALA A 241 -15.41 5.50 -0.33
N PHE A 242 -16.21 5.21 -1.36
CA PHE A 242 -17.64 5.55 -1.43
C PHE A 242 -18.00 7.04 -1.14
N SER A 243 -17.10 7.98 -1.45
CA SER A 243 -17.29 9.40 -1.19
C SER A 243 -16.62 10.27 -2.25
N LEU A 244 -17.13 11.49 -2.41
CA LEU A 244 -16.47 12.57 -3.14
C LEU A 244 -15.62 13.37 -2.17
N TYR A 245 -14.55 14.00 -2.65
CA TYR A 245 -13.58 14.69 -1.81
C TYR A 245 -13.44 16.17 -2.19
N PRO A 246 -13.07 17.04 -1.25
CA PRO A 246 -13.01 18.49 -1.49
C PRO A 246 -11.96 18.87 -2.56
N PRO A 247 -12.27 19.84 -3.44
CA PRO A 247 -11.37 20.30 -4.51
C PRO A 247 -10.19 21.15 -4.01
N THR A 248 -10.18 21.53 -2.73
CA THR A 248 -9.23 22.52 -2.20
C THR A 248 -7.79 22.02 -2.25
N GLU A 249 -6.85 22.91 -2.63
CA GLU A 249 -5.42 22.59 -2.69
C GLU A 249 -4.84 22.12 -1.35
N LYS A 250 -5.30 22.69 -0.24
CA LYS A 250 -4.89 22.23 1.10
C LYS A 250 -5.25 20.75 1.34
N PHE A 251 -6.43 20.31 0.89
CA PHE A 251 -6.85 18.92 1.03
C PHE A 251 -6.00 18.01 0.13
N LYS A 252 -5.79 18.40 -1.14
CA LYS A 252 -4.93 17.68 -2.09
C LYS A 252 -3.49 17.52 -1.60
N GLN A 253 -2.90 18.58 -1.03
CA GLN A 253 -1.57 18.52 -0.40
C GLN A 253 -1.53 17.56 0.79
N SER A 254 -2.60 17.53 1.60
CA SER A 254 -2.68 16.57 2.70
C SER A 254 -2.72 15.12 2.21
N ILE A 255 -3.41 14.86 1.09
CA ILE A 255 -3.44 13.54 0.45
C ILE A 255 -2.05 13.13 -0.02
N TYR A 256 -1.33 14.02 -0.72
CA TYR A 256 0.03 13.72 -1.19
C TYR A 256 0.96 13.40 -0.02
N GLN A 257 0.87 14.17 1.07
CA GLN A 257 1.71 13.94 2.25
C GLN A 257 1.38 12.60 2.94
N GLU A 258 0.09 12.29 3.11
CA GLU A 258 -0.38 11.00 3.64
C GLU A 258 0.09 9.82 2.78
N ALA A 259 -0.03 9.95 1.45
CA ALA A 259 0.42 8.94 0.50
C ALA A 259 1.94 8.74 0.59
N LYS A 260 2.72 9.82 0.53
CA LYS A 260 4.18 9.79 0.65
C LYS A 260 4.63 9.06 1.91
N GLU A 261 4.08 9.40 3.07
CA GLU A 261 4.49 8.81 4.35
C GLU A 261 4.19 7.31 4.41
N ASN A 262 3.00 6.89 3.93
CA ASN A 262 2.64 5.47 3.95
C ASN A 262 3.37 4.66 2.88
N ILE A 263 3.61 5.22 1.69
CA ILE A 263 4.43 4.55 0.67
C ILE A 263 5.85 4.35 1.20
N ILE A 264 6.48 5.38 1.75
CA ILE A 264 7.85 5.28 2.32
C ILE A 264 7.89 4.23 3.44
N ARG A 265 6.90 4.23 4.34
CA ARG A 265 6.82 3.26 5.42
C ARG A 265 6.69 1.82 4.91
N LEU A 266 5.89 1.61 3.86
CA LEU A 266 5.44 0.28 3.47
C LEU A 266 6.17 -0.32 2.26
N ARG A 267 6.92 0.48 1.49
CA ARG A 267 7.52 0.06 0.21
C ARG A 267 8.50 -1.10 0.31
N ASN A 268 9.08 -1.36 1.48
CA ASN A 268 9.99 -2.49 1.71
C ASN A 268 9.26 -3.84 1.84
N HIS A 269 7.98 -3.87 2.23
CA HIS A 269 7.22 -5.12 2.41
C HIS A 269 7.05 -5.85 1.07
N PRO A 270 7.54 -7.09 0.93
CA PRO A 270 7.34 -7.88 -0.26
C PRO A 270 5.89 -8.26 -0.52
N SER A 271 5.08 -8.41 0.53
CA SER A 271 3.67 -8.77 0.45
C SER A 271 2.84 -7.77 -0.33
N ILE A 272 3.16 -6.47 -0.29
CA ILE A 272 2.41 -5.46 -1.05
C ILE A 272 2.65 -5.69 -2.55
N ALA A 273 1.62 -6.21 -3.21
CA ALA A 273 1.62 -6.55 -4.63
C ALA A 273 1.28 -5.34 -5.50
N MET A 274 0.32 -4.54 -5.06
CA MET A 274 -0.18 -3.39 -5.80
C MET A 274 -0.81 -2.36 -4.87
N TRP A 275 -0.94 -1.14 -5.38
CA TRP A 275 -1.68 -0.06 -4.77
C TRP A 275 -2.93 0.26 -5.58
N CYS A 276 -4.01 0.62 -4.92
CA CYS A 276 -5.25 1.03 -5.55
C CYS A 276 -5.72 2.39 -5.03
N GLY A 277 -6.14 3.30 -5.90
CA GLY A 277 -6.47 4.67 -5.53
C GLY A 277 -7.67 4.78 -4.58
N ASN A 278 -8.70 3.95 -4.78
CA ASN A 278 -9.92 3.99 -3.97
C ASN A 278 -10.80 2.76 -4.16
N ASN A 279 -11.78 2.62 -3.25
CA ASN A 279 -12.92 1.73 -3.41
C ASN A 279 -14.14 2.46 -4.00
N GLU A 280 -14.55 2.01 -5.19
CA GLU A 280 -15.84 2.26 -5.83
C GLU A 280 -16.14 3.72 -6.18
N ILE A 281 -15.15 4.62 -6.20
CA ILE A 281 -15.44 6.03 -6.49
C ILE A 281 -15.71 6.23 -7.98
N THR A 282 -15.06 5.50 -8.90
CA THR A 282 -15.35 5.57 -10.34
C THR A 282 -16.82 5.31 -10.65
N GLN A 283 -17.49 4.43 -9.88
CA GLN A 283 -18.91 4.13 -10.03
C GLN A 283 -19.81 5.36 -9.85
N PHE A 284 -19.43 6.29 -8.96
CA PHE A 284 -20.15 7.55 -8.74
C PHE A 284 -19.96 8.56 -9.86
N MET A 285 -18.90 8.40 -10.65
CA MET A 285 -18.50 9.37 -11.65
C MET A 285 -19.23 9.12 -12.98
N ASN A 286 -19.25 7.86 -13.43
CA ASN A 286 -19.64 7.57 -14.80
C ASN A 286 -21.13 7.28 -14.96
N GLN A 287 -21.73 6.48 -14.07
CA GLN A 287 -23.13 6.11 -14.15
C GLN A 287 -23.91 6.64 -12.95
N ASP A 288 -25.21 6.91 -13.15
CA ASP A 288 -26.14 7.07 -12.03
C ASP A 288 -26.42 5.71 -11.36
N TYR A 289 -25.39 4.86 -11.25
CA TYR A 289 -25.45 3.46 -10.81
C TYR A 289 -26.11 3.36 -9.43
N TRP A 290 -25.78 4.32 -8.57
CA TRP A 290 -26.36 4.46 -7.23
C TRP A 290 -27.51 5.49 -7.16
N GLY A 291 -27.92 6.10 -8.27
CA GLY A 291 -29.02 7.08 -8.30
C GLY A 291 -28.71 8.45 -7.67
N PHE A 292 -27.43 8.80 -7.50
CA PHE A 292 -26.98 10.06 -6.89
C PHE A 292 -26.67 11.19 -7.88
N LYS A 293 -26.22 10.87 -9.10
CA LYS A 293 -25.82 11.85 -10.12
C LYS A 293 -27.00 12.71 -10.55
N SER A 294 -28.19 12.13 -10.68
CA SER A 294 -29.42 12.83 -11.04
C SER A 294 -30.07 13.62 -9.88
N LYS A 295 -29.72 13.31 -8.63
CA LYS A 295 -30.38 13.88 -7.44
C LYS A 295 -29.65 15.06 -6.80
N TRP A 296 -28.34 15.21 -7.02
CA TRP A 296 -27.50 16.10 -6.20
C TRP A 296 -26.44 16.89 -6.97
N ARG A 297 -26.42 16.89 -8.30
CA ARG A 297 -25.41 17.62 -9.09
C ARG A 297 -26.04 18.49 -10.17
N THR A 298 -25.54 19.71 -10.29
CA THR A 298 -25.63 20.49 -11.53
C THR A 298 -24.57 20.01 -12.55
N PRO A 299 -24.68 20.36 -13.84
CA PRO A 299 -23.62 20.11 -14.82
C PRO A 299 -22.26 20.67 -14.39
N GLU A 300 -22.23 21.86 -13.79
CA GLU A 300 -21.01 22.52 -13.31
C GLU A 300 -20.40 21.80 -12.11
N ASP A 301 -21.20 21.41 -11.11
CA ASP A 301 -20.74 20.60 -9.96
C ASP A 301 -20.13 19.26 -10.41
N SER A 302 -20.66 18.72 -11.52
CA SER A 302 -20.16 17.47 -12.10
C SER A 302 -18.76 17.64 -12.69
N LEU A 303 -18.44 18.78 -13.31
CA LEU A 303 -17.11 19.04 -13.87
C LEU A 303 -16.04 19.22 -12.78
N GLU A 304 -16.31 20.01 -11.75
CA GLU A 304 -15.35 20.20 -10.64
C GLU A 304 -15.09 18.89 -9.88
N THR A 305 -16.14 18.07 -9.71
CA THR A 305 -16.00 16.76 -9.07
C THR A 305 -15.15 15.80 -9.91
N VAL A 306 -15.35 15.76 -11.24
CA VAL A 306 -14.53 14.95 -12.16
C VAL A 306 -13.08 15.41 -12.13
N ALA A 307 -12.83 16.70 -12.28
CA ALA A 307 -11.48 17.24 -12.21
C ALA A 307 -10.78 16.95 -10.87
N THR A 308 -11.53 16.99 -9.76
CA THR A 308 -10.98 16.64 -8.44
C THR A 308 -10.66 15.16 -8.32
N TYR A 309 -11.53 14.29 -8.85
CA TYR A 309 -11.29 12.86 -8.92
C TYR A 309 -10.01 12.55 -9.72
N ASP A 310 -9.88 13.12 -10.92
CA ASP A 310 -8.71 12.93 -11.78
C ASP A 310 -7.43 13.41 -11.09
N HIS A 311 -7.45 14.62 -10.53
CA HIS A 311 -6.29 15.17 -9.86
C HIS A 311 -5.86 14.30 -8.66
N ILE A 312 -6.80 13.72 -7.89
CA ILE A 312 -6.44 12.84 -6.77
C ILE A 312 -5.94 11.48 -7.28
N PHE A 313 -6.75 10.76 -8.06
CA PHE A 313 -6.56 9.34 -8.35
C PHE A 313 -5.78 9.07 -9.63
N HIS A 314 -5.68 10.03 -10.56
CA HIS A 314 -4.95 9.91 -11.82
C HIS A 314 -3.66 10.74 -11.85
N GLU A 315 -3.48 11.68 -10.91
CA GLU A 315 -2.28 12.51 -10.84
C GLU A 315 -1.53 12.40 -9.50
N ILE A 316 -2.14 12.80 -8.37
CA ILE A 316 -1.45 12.90 -7.06
C ILE A 316 -0.94 11.54 -6.57
N LEU A 317 -1.81 10.55 -6.46
CA LEU A 317 -1.45 9.22 -5.96
C LEU A 317 -0.46 8.48 -6.87
N PRO A 318 -0.65 8.40 -8.20
CA PRO A 318 0.35 7.78 -9.08
C PRO A 318 1.67 8.57 -9.13
N ALA A 319 1.65 9.90 -9.01
CA ALA A 319 2.88 10.69 -8.89
C ALA A 319 3.63 10.38 -7.59
N ALA A 320 2.93 10.21 -6.46
CA ALA A 320 3.54 9.79 -5.21
C ALA A 320 4.14 8.37 -5.32
N MET A 321 3.43 7.43 -5.95
CA MET A 321 3.94 6.09 -6.25
C MET A 321 5.21 6.16 -7.10
N LYS A 322 5.19 6.88 -8.22
CA LYS A 322 6.38 7.03 -9.09
C LYS A 322 7.58 7.66 -8.37
N ALA A 323 7.33 8.56 -7.42
CA ALA A 323 8.39 9.23 -6.68
C ALA A 323 9.02 8.36 -5.58
N TYR A 324 8.25 7.47 -4.95
CA TYR A 324 8.68 6.78 -3.73
C TYR A 324 8.65 5.24 -3.81
N ASP A 325 7.97 4.64 -4.78
CA ASP A 325 7.84 3.20 -4.99
C ASP A 325 7.41 2.88 -6.44
N ASP A 326 8.32 3.04 -7.39
CA ASP A 326 8.10 2.79 -8.82
C ASP A 326 8.19 1.29 -9.20
N GLU A 327 8.35 0.40 -8.21
CA GLU A 327 8.36 -1.06 -8.43
C GLU A 327 6.95 -1.65 -8.49
N LYS A 328 5.96 -1.02 -7.84
CA LYS A 328 4.63 -1.60 -7.65
C LYS A 328 3.61 -1.03 -8.63
N PHE A 329 2.70 -1.90 -9.05
CA PHE A 329 1.59 -1.51 -9.91
C PHE A 329 0.59 -0.62 -9.15
N TYR A 330 0.05 0.39 -9.84
CA TYR A 330 -1.00 1.27 -9.32
C TYR A 330 -2.28 1.09 -10.13
N TRP A 331 -3.43 0.99 -9.46
CA TRP A 331 -4.76 0.85 -10.06
C TRP A 331 -5.68 1.97 -9.60
N SER A 332 -6.22 2.79 -10.50
CA SER A 332 -6.87 4.05 -10.10
C SER A 332 -8.10 3.90 -9.20
N SER A 333 -8.86 2.82 -9.34
CA SER A 333 -10.07 2.53 -8.57
C SER A 333 -10.40 1.04 -8.64
N SER A 334 -11.05 0.49 -7.63
CA SER A 334 -11.62 -0.85 -7.63
C SER A 334 -13.13 -0.79 -7.40
N PRO A 335 -13.98 -1.27 -8.34
CA PRO A 335 -13.62 -1.90 -9.60
C PRO A 335 -13.28 -0.88 -10.70
N ASN A 336 -12.55 -1.33 -11.71
CA ASN A 336 -12.30 -0.60 -12.94
C ASN A 336 -12.10 -1.57 -14.12
N THR A 337 -12.35 -1.15 -15.36
CA THR A 337 -12.05 -1.95 -16.56
C THR A 337 -10.62 -1.75 -17.03
N THR A 338 -10.19 -0.49 -17.07
CA THR A 338 -8.93 -0.05 -17.64
C THR A 338 -8.34 0.98 -16.69
N ASN A 339 -7.06 0.86 -16.36
CA ASN A 339 -6.43 1.79 -15.43
C ASN A 339 -6.60 3.24 -15.91
N TYR A 340 -6.86 4.15 -14.97
CA TYR A 340 -7.11 5.58 -15.25
C TYR A 340 -8.34 5.88 -16.13
N SER A 341 -9.17 4.88 -16.46
CA SER A 341 -10.45 5.13 -17.10
C SER A 341 -11.50 5.49 -16.07
N HIS A 342 -12.55 6.16 -16.56
CA HIS A 342 -13.79 6.29 -15.82
C HIS A 342 -14.75 5.12 -16.11
N ASP A 343 -14.39 4.19 -16.99
CA ASP A 343 -15.29 3.18 -17.50
C ASP A 343 -15.64 2.16 -16.42
N PHE A 344 -16.93 1.85 -16.32
CA PHE A 344 -17.42 0.86 -15.38
C PHE A 344 -17.50 -0.52 -16.06
N PRO A 345 -17.08 -1.62 -15.40
CA PRO A 345 -17.19 -2.97 -15.93
C PRO A 345 -18.66 -3.41 -16.03
N THR A 346 -19.31 -3.05 -17.13
CA THR A 346 -20.70 -3.45 -17.45
C THR A 346 -20.79 -4.82 -18.11
N GLN A 347 -19.69 -5.31 -18.70
CA GLN A 347 -19.70 -6.55 -19.51
C GLN A 347 -18.87 -7.70 -18.91
N HIS A 348 -18.23 -7.53 -17.75
CA HIS A 348 -17.36 -8.55 -17.12
C HIS A 348 -16.19 -9.03 -18.02
N LEU A 349 -15.75 -8.20 -18.97
CA LEU A 349 -14.73 -8.54 -19.97
C LEU A 349 -13.37 -7.89 -19.71
N ALA A 350 -13.22 -7.00 -18.72
CA ALA A 350 -11.95 -6.31 -18.46
C ALA A 350 -11.82 -5.90 -17.00
N GLY A 351 -10.57 -5.85 -16.52
CA GLY A 351 -10.22 -5.36 -15.20
C GLY A 351 -10.76 -6.21 -14.05
N ASP A 352 -11.11 -5.56 -12.94
CA ASP A 352 -11.68 -6.17 -11.74
C ASP A 352 -13.17 -5.83 -11.56
N LEU A 353 -13.86 -6.60 -10.72
CA LEU A 353 -15.31 -6.50 -10.57
C LEU A 353 -15.75 -6.69 -9.12
N HIS A 354 -16.66 -5.83 -8.66
CA HIS A 354 -17.46 -6.07 -7.47
C HIS A 354 -18.85 -6.56 -7.87
N PHE A 355 -19.09 -7.87 -7.75
CA PHE A 355 -20.35 -8.46 -8.16
C PHE A 355 -21.37 -8.51 -7.01
N TRP A 356 -22.11 -7.41 -6.82
CA TRP A 356 -23.18 -7.30 -5.81
C TRP A 356 -24.56 -7.80 -6.28
N GLY A 357 -24.65 -8.45 -7.45
CA GLY A 357 -25.90 -9.02 -7.96
C GLY A 357 -26.50 -10.09 -7.04
N VAL A 358 -25.64 -10.78 -6.29
CA VAL A 358 -26.01 -11.62 -5.16
C VAL A 358 -25.88 -10.76 -3.88
N CYS A 359 -26.84 -10.86 -2.97
CA CYS A 359 -26.99 -10.03 -1.75
C CYS A 359 -27.53 -8.60 -1.98
N GLY A 360 -27.00 -7.82 -2.94
CA GLY A 360 -27.38 -6.41 -3.15
C GLY A 360 -28.77 -6.17 -3.75
N MET A 361 -29.34 -7.18 -4.43
CA MET A 361 -30.61 -7.06 -5.18
C MET A 361 -31.80 -7.84 -4.60
N VAL A 362 -31.70 -8.41 -3.39
CA VAL A 362 -32.88 -9.01 -2.72
C VAL A 362 -33.54 -7.96 -1.83
N ARG A 363 -34.29 -7.05 -2.45
CA ARG A 363 -35.35 -6.25 -1.79
C ARG A 363 -36.72 -6.96 -1.83
N SER A 364 -36.74 -8.29 -1.74
CA SER A 364 -37.95 -9.04 -1.36
C SER A 364 -37.64 -10.04 -0.25
N SER A 365 -38.00 -9.65 0.97
CA SER A 365 -38.41 -10.52 2.08
C SER A 365 -37.70 -11.87 2.23
N SER A 366 -36.46 -11.88 2.71
CA SER A 366 -36.00 -12.80 3.78
C SER A 366 -34.50 -12.60 4.02
N ARG A 367 -34.15 -12.45 5.30
CA ARG A 367 -32.80 -12.19 5.79
C ARG A 367 -31.92 -13.42 5.57
N VAL A 368 -30.88 -13.32 4.75
CA VAL A 368 -29.59 -13.99 5.01
C VAL A 368 -28.48 -13.11 4.46
N LEU A 369 -27.67 -12.58 5.38
CA LEU A 369 -26.44 -11.83 5.13
C LEU A 369 -25.31 -12.87 5.04
N MET A 370 -24.55 -12.87 3.94
CA MET A 370 -23.28 -13.59 3.88
C MET A 370 -22.25 -12.72 3.16
N ILE A 371 -21.17 -12.41 3.86
CA ILE A 371 -20.02 -11.60 3.43
C ILE A 371 -18.93 -12.58 2.99
N ILE A 372 -18.23 -12.28 1.89
CA ILE A 372 -16.94 -12.90 1.53
C ILE A 372 -15.90 -11.79 1.43
#